data_AF-A0A8H7PAL2-F1
#
_entry.id   AF-A0A8H7PAL2-F1
#
_cell.length_a   1.000
_cell.length_b   1.000
_cell.length_c   1.000
_cell.angle_alpha   90.00
_cell.angle_beta   90.00
_cell.angle_gamma   90.00
#
_symmetry.space_group_name_H-M   'P 1'
#
loop_
_entity.id
_entity.type
_entity.pdbx_description
1 polymer ?
#
loop_
_entity_poly.entity_id
_entity_poly.type
_entity_poly.pdbx_seq_one_letter_code
_entity_poly.pdbx_strand_id
1 'polypeptide(L)' 'MFGTLVHLGFDAMLLSAFLAGVRRTTGLTPKLSDVPNKDVRQLLRSYLEFGEYVFDFAVVIFGRSSSFERRRD' A
#
# COMPACT_ATOMS: atom_id res chain seq x y z
N MET A 1 16.14 -19.68 -2.75
CA MET A 1 15.48 -19.07 -1.57
C MET A 1 15.43 -17.55 -1.66
N PHE A 2 16.52 -16.87 -2.02
CA PHE A 2 16.55 -15.39 -2.10
C PHE A 2 15.52 -14.79 -3.08
N GLY A 3 15.37 -15.37 -4.28
CA GLY A 3 14.39 -14.88 -5.27
C GLY A 3 12.94 -14.93 -4.77
N THR A 4 12.53 -16.02 -4.12
CA THR A 4 11.18 -16.17 -3.55
C THR A 4 10.89 -15.15 -2.45
N LEU A 5 11.88 -14.84 -1.61
CA LEU A 5 11.72 -13.83 -0.56
C LEU A 5 11.53 -12.43 -1.14
N VAL A 6 12.29 -12.10 -2.20
CA VAL A 6 12.14 -10.83 -2.92
C VAL A 6 10.76 -10.72 -3.55
N HIS A 7 10.27 -11.77 -4.22
CA HIS A 7 8.92 -11.78 -4.79
C HIS A 7 7.85 -11.57 -3.73
N LEU A 8 7.90 -12.32 -2.62
CA LEU A 8 6.91 -12.18 -1.56
C LEU A 8 6.94 -10.79 -0.91
N GLY A 9 8.13 -10.21 -0.76
CA GLY A 9 8.28 -8.83 -0.28
C GLY A 9 7.68 -7.81 -1.25
N PHE A 10 7.89 -8.00 -2.55
CA PHE A 10 7.32 -7.14 -3.58
C PHE A 10 5.79 -7.28 -3.66
N ASP A 11 5.27 -8.50 -3.57
CA ASP A 11 3.84 -8.79 -3.54
C ASP A 11 3.17 -8.14 -2.32
N ALA A 12 3.80 -8.24 -1.15
CA ALA A 12 3.32 -7.55 0.05
C ALA A 12 3.33 -6.02 -0.13
N MET A 13 4.41 -5.46 -0.70
CA MET A 13 4.48 -4.03 -1.01
C MET A 13 3.37 -3.58 -1.98
N LEU A 14 3.10 -4.36 -3.03
CA LEU A 14 2.05 -4.05 -3.99
C LEU A 14 0.66 -4.16 -3.36
N LEU A 15 0.43 -5.19 -2.54
CA LEU A 15 -0.83 -5.39 -1.86
C LEU A 15 -1.13 -4.25 -0.87
N SER A 16 -0.13 -3.78 -0.11
CA SER A 16 -0.33 -2.64 0.80
C SER A 16 -0.64 -1.35 0.03
N ALA A 17 0.06 -1.07 -1.07
CA ALA A 17 -0.21 0.10 -1.92
C ALA A 17 -1.59 0.04 -2.58
N PHE A 18 -2.04 -1.14 -3.01
CA PHE A 18 -3.39 -1.35 -3.52
C PHE A 18 -4.45 -1.03 -2.46
N LEU A 19 -4.29 -1.53 -1.23
CA LEU A 19 -5.20 -1.25 -0.12
C LEU A 19 -5.26 0.24 0.23
N ALA A 20 -4.13 0.95 0.15
CA ALA A 20 -4.11 2.41 0.28
C ALA A 20 -4.96 3.09 -0.81
N GLY A 21 -4.84 2.65 -2.07
CA GLY A 21 -5.68 3.13 -3.16
C GLY A 21 -7.18 2.90 -2.93
N VAL A 22 -7.57 1.70 -2.46
CA VAL A 22 -8.96 1.38 -2.08
C VAL A 22 -9.45 2.33 -0.98
N ARG A 23 -8.66 2.55 0.07
CA ARG A 23 -9.02 3.46 1.16
C ARG A 23 -9.20 4.90 0.69
N ARG A 24 -8.33 5.40 -0.18
CA ARG A 24 -8.41 6.79 -0.71
C ARG A 24 -9.60 7.03 -1.61
N THR A 25 -10.03 6.02 -2.36
CA THR A 25 -11.11 6.14 -3.35
C THR A 25 -12.48 5.81 -2.77
N THR A 26 -12.56 4.92 -1.78
CA THR A 26 -13.83 4.42 -1.22
C THR A 26 -14.03 4.70 0.27
N GLY A 27 -12.95 5.03 0.99
CA GLY A 27 -12.96 5.13 2.46
C GLY A 27 -12.87 3.78 3.19
N LEU A 28 -12.89 2.64 2.48
CA LEU A 28 -12.84 1.31 3.09
C LEU A 28 -11.42 0.98 3.58
N THR A 29 -11.33 0.37 4.76
CA THR A 29 -10.07 -0.11 5.36
C THR A 29 -10.29 -1.45 6.03
N PRO A 30 -9.28 -2.35 6.07
CA PRO A 30 -9.36 -3.57 6.86
C PRO A 30 -9.75 -3.30 8.30
N LYS A 31 -10.68 -4.10 8.83
CA LYS A 31 -11.25 -3.93 10.16
C LYS A 31 -10.29 -4.45 11.24
N LEU A 32 -9.26 -3.66 11.51
CA LEU A 32 -8.20 -4.01 12.48
C LEU A 32 -8.71 -4.17 13.92
N SER A 33 -9.92 -3.68 14.24
CA SER A 33 -10.57 -3.92 15.54
C SER A 33 -10.81 -5.41 15.82
N ASP A 34 -10.96 -6.22 14.78
CA ASP A 34 -11.29 -7.64 14.91
C ASP A 34 -10.04 -8.50 15.16
N VAL A 35 -8.85 -7.90 15.09
CA VAL A 35 -7.58 -8.55 15.42
C VAL A 35 -7.38 -8.51 16.93
N PRO A 36 -7.43 -9.65 17.65
CA PRO A 36 -7.41 -9.66 19.12
C PRO A 36 -6.04 -9.24 19.67
N ASN A 37 -4.96 -9.77 19.08
CA ASN A 37 -3.60 -9.49 19.52
C ASN A 37 -3.18 -8.05 19.17
N LYS A 38 -2.74 -7.29 20.18
CA LYS A 38 -2.36 -5.87 20.04
C LYS A 38 -1.13 -5.69 19.14
N ASP A 39 -0.14 -6.55 19.24
CA ASP A 39 1.12 -6.42 18.51
C ASP A 39 0.90 -6.76 17.03
N VAL A 40 0.14 -7.82 16.72
CA VAL A 40 -0.26 -8.14 15.35
C VAL A 40 -1.10 -7.01 14.76
N ARG A 41 -2.02 -6.45 15.53
CA ARG A 41 -2.81 -5.29 15.11
C ARG A 41 -1.93 -4.09 14.80
N GLN A 42 -0.90 -3.82 15.62
CA GLN A 42 0.05 -2.74 15.37
C GLN A 42 0.89 -3.01 14.11
N LEU A 43 1.34 -4.24 13.90
CA LEU A 43 2.07 -4.62 12.70
C LEU A 43 1.22 -4.40 11.44
N LEU A 44 -0.05 -4.80 11.47
CA LEU A 44 -0.98 -4.57 10.36
C LEU A 44 -1.24 -3.08 10.12
N ARG A 45 -1.31 -2.25 11.18
CA ARG A 45 -1.37 -0.79 11.03
C ARG A 45 -0.16 -0.26 10.28
N SER A 46 1.03 -0.61 10.74
CA SER A 46 2.29 -0.19 10.11
C SER A 46 2.42 -0.69 8.67
N TYR A 47 1.92 -1.88 8.36
CA TYR A 47 1.88 -2.41 7.01
C TYR A 47 0.92 -1.63 6.08
N LEU A 48 -0.26 -1.23 6.58
CA LEU A 48 -1.19 -0.39 5.81
C LEU A 48 -0.66 1.04 5.64
N GLU A 49 -0.04 1.62 6.67
CA GLU A 49 0.64 2.92 6.60
C GLU A 49 1.79 2.89 5.58
N PHE A 50 2.56 1.80 5.55
CA PHE A 50 3.59 1.57 4.53
C PHE A 50 3.01 1.62 3.12
N GLY A 51 1.84 1.02 2.90
CA GLY A 51 1.12 1.10 1.63
C GLY A 51 0.78 2.52 1.19
N GLU A 52 0.35 3.38 2.11
CA GLU A 52 0.08 4.80 1.83
C GLU A 52 1.35 5.53 1.37
N TYR A 53 2.48 5.31 2.05
CA TYR A 53 3.77 5.88 1.66
C TYR A 53 4.23 5.40 0.28
N VAL A 54 4.11 4.10 0.00
CA VAL A 54 4.48 3.53 -1.31
C VAL A 54 3.58 4.10 -2.41
N PHE A 55 2.28 4.22 -2.16
CA PHE A 55 1.34 4.80 -3.11
C PHE A 55 1.69 6.26 -3.41
N ASP A 56 1.97 7.08 -2.39
CA ASP A 56 2.39 8.47 -2.58
C ASP A 56 3.68 8.58 -3.37
N PHE A 57 4.66 7.74 -3.04
CA PHE A 57 5.93 7.69 -3.76
C PHE A 57 5.74 7.33 -5.24
N ALA A 58 4.88 6.34 -5.52
CA ALA A 58 4.53 5.96 -6.89
C ALA A 58 3.89 7.14 -7.65
N VAL A 59 2.94 7.86 -7.04
CA VAL A 59 2.33 9.04 -7.66
C VAL A 59 3.36 10.13 -7.95
N VAL A 60 4.33 10.36 -7.07
CA VAL A 60 5.44 11.31 -7.30
C VAL A 60 6.30 10.89 -8.49
N ILE A 61 6.67 9.61 -8.57
CA ILE A 61 7.45 9.07 -9.69
C ILE A 61 6.66 9.21 -11.00
N PHE A 62 5.40 8.78 -11.01
CA PHE A 62 4.55 8.85 -12.20
C PHE A 62 4.32 10.28 -12.65
N GLY A 63 4.07 11.20 -11.73
CA GLY A 63 3.90 12.63 -12.05
C GLY A 63 5.15 13.31 -12.62
N ARG A 64 6.35 12.73 -12.43
CA ARG A 64 7.61 13.20 -13.03
C ARG A 64 7.98 12.48 -14.32
N SER A 65 7.30 11.39 -14.64
CA SER A 65 7.57 10.60 -15.83
C SER A 65 6.83 11.17 -17.03
N SER A 66 7.50 11.25 -18.19
CA SER A 66 6.88 11.64 -19.46
C SER A 66 5.90 10.58 -19.99
N SER A 67 5.90 9.37 -19.42
CA SER A 67 4.97 8.29 -19.80
C SER A 67 3.58 8.44 -19.20
N PHE A 68 3.39 9.35 -18.24
CA PHE A 68 2.11 9.57 -17.57
C PHE A 68 1.65 11.01 -17.75
N GLU A 69 0.35 11.19 -17.92
CA GLU A 69 -0.29 12.50 -17.94
C GLU A 69 -1.32 12.63 -16.82
N ARG A 70 -1.49 13.85 -16.29
CA ARG A 70 -2.50 14.11 -15.26
C ARG A 70 -3.77 14.61 -15.92
N ARG A 71 -4.79 13.75 -15.98
CA ARG A 71 -6.14 14.11 -16.42
C ARG A 71 -6.96 14.57 -15.23
N ARG A 72 -7.58 15.75 -15.35
CA ARG A 72 -8.59 16.26 -14.43
C ARG A 72 -9.85 16.38 -15.27
N ASP A 73 -10.64 15.31 -15.25
CA ASP A 73 -11.97 15.31 -15.85
C ASP A 73 -12.97 15.91 -14.84
#